data_AF-A0A1F4FA31-F1
#
_entry.id   AF-A0A1F4FA31-F1
#
_cell.length_a   1.000
_cell.length_b   1.000
_cell.length_c   1.000
_cell.angle_alpha   90.00
_cell.angle_beta   90.00
_cell.angle_gamma   90.00
#
_symmetry.space_group_name_H-M   'P 1'
#
loop_
_entity.id
_entity.type
_entity.pdbx_description
1 polymer ?
#
loop_
_entity_poly.entity_id
_entity_poly.type
_entity_poly.pdbx_seq_one_letter_code
_entity_poly.pdbx_strand_id
1 'polypeptide(L)'
;MDELIVKLAFFAVIAFILGLGLLAVSAAWRRALHEGGRLRLAEMMHRHGLDLAGAMMHAPSYDLAQATRRCVGCARKVECDRWLASGKRGGYEAFCPNAALIERLKPAGELAA
;
A
#
# COMPACT_ATOMS: atom_id res chain seq x y z
N MET A 1 -40.89 -28.00 -16.75
CA MET A 1 -39.74 -27.33 -17.37
C MET A 1 -39.63 -25.90 -16.85
N ASP A 2 -40.75 -25.20 -16.68
CA ASP A 2 -40.82 -23.83 -16.17
C ASP A 2 -40.27 -23.66 -14.74
N GLU A 3 -40.58 -24.58 -13.82
CA GLU A 3 -40.08 -24.49 -12.43
C GLU A 3 -38.54 -24.57 -12.34
N LEU A 4 -37.92 -25.42 -13.17
CA LEU A 4 -36.47 -25.54 -13.24
C LEU A 4 -35.84 -24.29 -13.85
N ILE A 5 -36.45 -23.73 -14.91
CA ILE A 5 -36.01 -22.50 -15.56
C ILE A 5 -36.08 -21.32 -14.58
N VAL A 6 -37.17 -21.21 -13.82
CA VAL A 6 -37.35 -20.14 -12.82
C VAL A 6 -36.30 -20.24 -11.70
N LYS A 7 -36.04 -21.45 -11.19
CA LYS A 7 -34.99 -21.67 -10.17
C LYS A 7 -33.60 -21.30 -10.71
N LEU A 8 -33.27 -21.72 -11.92
CA LEU A 8 -31.98 -21.38 -12.56
C LEU A 8 -31.83 -19.87 -12.77
N ALA A 9 -32.87 -19.19 -13.25
CA ALA A 9 -32.85 -17.74 -13.43
C ALA A 9 -32.64 -17.01 -12.09
N PHE A 10 -33.32 -17.45 -11.02
CA PHE A 10 -33.18 -16.87 -9.69
C PHE A 10 -31.75 -16.99 -9.14
N PHE A 11 -31.15 -18.18 -9.22
CA PHE A 11 -29.76 -18.39 -8.77
C PHE A 11 -28.75 -17.62 -9.61
N ALA A 12 -28.98 -17.50 -10.93
CA ALA A 12 -28.12 -16.71 -11.81
C ALA A 12 -28.13 -15.22 -11.43
N VAL A 13 -29.31 -14.66 -11.12
CA VAL A 13 -29.44 -13.26 -10.67
C VAL A 13 -28.73 -13.05 -9.33
N ILE A 14 -28.91 -13.96 -8.37
CA ILE A 14 -28.21 -13.87 -7.07
C ILE A 14 -26.70 -13.93 -7.25
N ALA A 15 -26.19 -14.91 -8.02
CA ALA A 15 -24.77 -15.04 -8.27
C ALA A 15 -24.19 -13.80 -8.96
N PHE A 16 -24.94 -13.20 -9.90
CA PHE A 16 -24.56 -11.96 -10.56
C PHE A 16 -24.48 -10.79 -9.58
N ILE A 17 -25.50 -10.61 -8.72
CA ILE A 17 -25.51 -9.56 -7.69
C ILE A 17 -24.36 -9.73 -6.70
N LEU A 18 -24.11 -10.96 -6.22
CA LEU A 18 -22.99 -11.26 -5.33
C LEU A 18 -21.64 -11.00 -6.00
N GLY A 19 -21.50 -11.38 -7.27
CA GLY A 19 -20.31 -11.10 -8.09
C GLY A 19 -20.05 -9.59 -8.22
N LEU A 20 -21.08 -8.81 -8.54
CA LEU A 20 -21.01 -7.35 -8.58
C LEU A 20 -20.64 -6.74 -7.22
N GLY A 21 -21.21 -7.27 -6.13
CA GLY A 21 -20.87 -6.87 -4.76
C GLY A 21 -19.41 -7.12 -4.42
N LEU A 22 -18.89 -8.32 -4.71
CA LEU A 22 -17.47 -8.64 -4.53
C LEU A 22 -16.55 -7.75 -5.38
N LEU A 23 -16.93 -7.49 -6.64
CA LEU A 23 -16.18 -6.59 -7.51
C LEU A 23 -16.17 -5.17 -6.96
N ALA A 24 -17.31 -4.64 -6.51
CA ALA A 24 -17.40 -3.31 -5.92
C ALA A 24 -16.57 -3.19 -4.64
N VAL A 25 -16.66 -4.16 -3.72
CA VAL A 25 -15.86 -4.19 -2.48
C VAL A 25 -14.37 -4.30 -2.79
N SER A 26 -13.98 -5.20 -3.70
CA SER A 26 -12.57 -5.35 -4.09
C SER A 26 -12.02 -4.10 -4.78
N ALA A 27 -12.82 -3.42 -5.62
CA ALA A 27 -12.45 -2.17 -6.25
C ALA A 27 -12.35 -1.03 -5.24
N ALA A 28 -13.30 -0.92 -4.30
CA ALA A 28 -13.26 0.06 -3.22
C ALA A 28 -12.04 -0.18 -2.31
N TRP A 29 -11.73 -1.43 -1.98
CA TRP A 29 -10.55 -1.78 -1.21
C TRP A 29 -9.26 -1.47 -2.01
N ARG A 30 -9.20 -1.84 -3.30
CA ARG A 30 -8.06 -1.47 -4.16
C ARG A 30 -7.88 0.04 -4.29
N ARG A 31 -8.97 0.82 -4.39
CA ARG A 31 -8.93 2.29 -4.41
C ARG A 31 -8.51 2.85 -3.07
N ALA A 32 -9.06 2.38 -1.95
CA ALA A 32 -8.63 2.77 -0.61
C ALA A 32 -7.14 2.42 -0.37
N LEU A 33 -6.65 1.32 -0.95
CA LEU A 33 -5.24 0.95 -0.94
C LEU A 33 -4.40 1.77 -1.94
N HIS A 34 -4.97 2.20 -3.07
CA HIS A 34 -4.28 3.05 -4.06
C HIS A 34 -4.18 4.50 -3.60
N GLU A 35 -5.29 5.10 -3.15
CA GLU A 35 -5.35 6.41 -2.53
C GLU A 35 -4.62 6.43 -1.16
N GLY A 36 -4.52 5.26 -0.50
CA GLY A 36 -3.92 5.11 0.83
C GLY A 36 -2.46 4.67 0.87
N GLY A 37 -1.94 3.93 -0.11
CA GLY A 37 -0.74 3.12 0.10
C GLY A 37 0.21 2.93 -1.08
N ARG A 38 -0.14 3.27 -2.32
CA ARG A 38 0.73 3.00 -3.48
C ARG A 38 1.74 4.08 -3.86
N LEU A 39 1.84 5.17 -3.12
CA LEU A 39 2.98 6.09 -3.27
C LEU A 39 3.63 6.49 -1.96
N ARG A 40 2.99 6.50 -0.78
CA ARG A 40 3.65 7.05 0.42
C ARG A 40 4.98 6.36 0.78
N LEU A 41 4.98 5.04 0.93
CA LEU A 41 6.23 4.32 1.22
C LEU A 41 7.26 4.46 0.10
N ALA A 42 6.80 4.36 -1.15
CA ALA A 42 7.66 4.52 -2.32
C ALA A 42 8.24 5.94 -2.44
N GLU A 43 7.46 6.97 -2.14
CA GLU A 43 7.81 8.39 -2.16
C GLU A 43 8.75 8.75 -1.01
N MET A 44 8.50 8.19 0.18
CA MET A 44 9.44 8.28 1.30
C MET A 44 10.79 7.65 0.93
N MET A 45 10.76 6.46 0.34
CA MET A 45 11.97 5.77 -0.15
C MET A 45 12.66 6.59 -1.25
N HIS A 46 11.90 7.09 -2.23
CA HIS A 46 12.40 7.88 -3.34
C HIS A 46 13.07 9.18 -2.88
N ARG A 47 12.54 9.82 -1.83
CA ARG A 47 13.16 10.98 -1.19
C ARG A 47 14.57 10.71 -0.66
N HIS A 48 14.86 9.46 -0.32
CA HIS A 48 16.16 8.99 0.13
C HIS A 48 16.97 8.32 -0.99
N GLY A 49 16.59 8.55 -2.26
CA GLY A 49 17.25 7.95 -3.42
C GLY A 49 17.00 6.46 -3.59
N LEU A 50 16.00 5.90 -2.88
CA LEU A 50 15.66 4.48 -2.93
C LEU A 50 14.50 4.28 -3.89
N ASP A 51 14.75 3.59 -5.01
CA ASP A 51 13.67 3.04 -5.84
C ASP A 51 13.29 1.64 -5.33
N LEU A 52 12.01 1.26 -5.45
CA LEU A 52 11.55 -0.09 -5.10
C LEU A 52 12.29 -1.17 -5.88
N ALA A 53 12.60 -0.93 -7.17
CA ALA A 53 13.36 -1.87 -7.98
C ALA A 53 14.78 -2.05 -7.43
N GLY A 54 15.42 -0.96 -6.98
CA GLY A 54 16.73 -1.01 -6.31
C GLY A 54 16.64 -1.68 -4.93
N ALA A 55 15.61 -1.38 -4.16
CA ALA A 55 15.40 -1.96 -2.83
C ALA A 55 15.18 -3.48 -2.88
N MET A 56 14.55 -4.00 -3.94
CA MET A 56 14.39 -5.45 -4.15
C MET A 56 15.73 -6.18 -4.38
N MET A 57 16.78 -5.47 -4.79
CA MET A 57 18.13 -6.03 -4.89
C MET A 57 18.86 -6.06 -3.53
N HIS A 58 18.48 -5.18 -2.60
CA HIS A 58 19.19 -4.96 -1.34
C HIS A 58 18.44 -5.48 -0.10
N ALA A 59 17.14 -5.76 -0.20
CA ALA A 59 16.35 -6.35 0.87
C ALA A 59 15.61 -7.60 0.39
N PRO A 60 15.43 -8.61 1.28
CA PRO A 60 14.55 -9.73 1.00
C PRO A 60 13.16 -9.24 0.61
N SER A 61 12.58 -9.83 -0.44
CA SER A 61 11.23 -9.50 -0.92
C SER A 61 10.16 -9.57 0.18
N TYR A 62 10.37 -10.43 1.18
CA TYR A 62 9.53 -10.55 2.37
C TYR A 62 9.51 -9.27 3.23
N ASP A 63 10.66 -8.63 3.45
CA ASP A 63 10.76 -7.44 4.30
C ASP A 63 10.06 -6.24 3.67
N LEU A 64 10.20 -6.07 2.35
CA LEU A 64 9.48 -5.06 1.57
C LEU A 64 7.97 -5.31 1.59
N ALA A 65 7.53 -6.55 1.47
CA ALA A 65 6.12 -6.91 1.56
C ALA A 65 5.55 -6.59 2.96
N GLN A 66 6.29 -6.91 4.02
CA GLN A 66 5.88 -6.61 5.39
C GLN A 66 5.83 -5.10 5.67
N ALA A 67 6.81 -4.34 5.18
CA ALA A 67 6.82 -2.88 5.31
C ALA A 67 5.67 -2.23 4.54
N THR A 68 5.35 -2.75 3.35
CA THR A 68 4.19 -2.30 2.58
C THR A 68 2.89 -2.52 3.35
N ARG A 69 2.70 -3.72 3.94
CA ARG A 69 1.53 -4.02 4.78
C ARG A 69 1.44 -3.08 5.99
N ARG A 70 2.56 -2.82 6.69
CA ARG A 70 2.64 -1.87 7.80
C ARG A 70 2.26 -0.46 7.37
N CYS A 71 2.77 0.01 6.22
CA CYS A 71 2.47 1.35 5.71
C CYS A 71 0.97 1.51 5.39
N VAL A 72 0.40 0.53 4.67
CA VAL A 72 -1.01 0.50 4.32
C VAL A 72 -1.92 0.58 5.56
N GLY A 73 -1.60 -0.21 6.59
CA GLY A 73 -2.34 -0.26 7.84
C GLY A 73 -2.07 0.88 8.83
N CYS A 74 -1.08 1.74 8.55
CA CYS A 74 -0.66 2.78 9.49
C CYS A 74 -1.75 3.85 9.70
N ALA A 75 -1.94 4.29 10.94
CA ALA A 75 -2.89 5.37 11.27
C ALA A 75 -2.31 6.78 11.06
N ARG A 76 -0.98 6.93 10.98
CA ARG A 76 -0.28 8.24 10.91
C ARG A 76 -0.18 8.80 9.48
N LYS A 77 -1.18 8.53 8.62
CA LYS A 77 -1.16 8.93 7.20
C LYS A 77 -1.10 10.45 7.01
N VAL A 78 -1.82 11.21 7.83
CA VAL A 78 -1.83 12.68 7.79
C VAL A 78 -0.46 13.28 8.11
N GLU A 79 0.27 12.71 9.07
CA GLU A 79 1.64 13.15 9.37
C GLU A 79 2.63 12.78 8.28
N CYS A 80 2.47 11.60 7.70
CA CYS A 80 3.23 11.20 6.51
C CYS A 80 3.01 12.18 5.36
N ASP A 81 1.77 12.57 5.08
CA ASP A 81 1.46 13.54 4.02
C ASP A 81 2.04 14.93 4.32
N ARG A 82 1.97 15.40 5.57
CA ARG A 82 2.60 16.67 5.97
C ARG A 82 4.11 16.63 5.83
N TRP A 83 4.73 15.52 6.24
CA TRP A 83 6.18 15.33 6.09
C TRP A 83 6.57 15.26 4.60
N LEU A 84 5.81 14.52 3.79
CA LEU A 84 5.99 14.45 2.35
C LEU A 84 5.85 15.85 1.72
N ALA A 85 4.82 16.61 2.05
CA ALA A 85 4.65 17.97 1.56
C ALA A 85 5.77 18.94 2.01
N SER A 86 6.38 18.69 3.18
CA SER A 86 7.42 19.58 3.73
C SER A 86 8.75 19.55 2.98
N GLY A 87 9.00 18.54 2.14
CA GLY A 87 10.30 18.34 1.46
C GLY A 87 11.47 17.96 2.38
N LYS A 88 11.27 17.87 3.70
CA LYS A 88 12.31 17.47 4.66
C LYS A 88 12.74 16.03 4.42
N ARG A 89 14.04 15.75 4.67
CA ARG A 89 14.61 14.40 4.67
C ARG A 89 14.63 13.75 6.06
N GLY A 90 14.66 14.53 7.15
CA GLY A 90 14.63 13.99 8.52
C GLY A 90 13.27 14.19 9.22
N GLY A 91 13.10 13.58 10.39
CA GLY A 91 11.93 13.76 11.26
C GLY A 91 10.79 12.77 11.00
N TYR A 92 10.95 11.87 10.04
CA TYR A 92 9.98 10.80 9.79
C TYR A 92 10.11 9.64 10.76
N GLU A 93 11.26 9.50 11.40
CA GLU A 93 11.59 8.48 12.39
C GLU A 93 10.66 8.57 13.61
N ALA A 94 10.14 9.76 13.89
CA ALA A 94 9.20 10.02 14.99
C ALA A 94 7.79 9.43 14.77
N PHE A 95 7.38 9.16 13.53
CA PHE A 95 6.02 8.69 13.23
C PHE A 95 5.94 7.49 12.29
N CYS A 96 6.99 7.22 11.50
CA CYS A 96 6.95 6.19 10.46
C CYS A 96 7.31 4.81 11.04
N PRO A 97 6.41 3.83 11.00
CA PRO A 97 6.69 2.48 11.50
C PRO A 97 7.72 1.72 10.64
N ASN A 98 8.06 2.24 9.45
CA ASN A 98 9.04 1.68 8.55
C ASN A 98 10.40 2.39 8.62
N ALA A 99 10.60 3.32 9.55
CA ALA A 99 11.81 4.13 9.62
C ALA A 99 13.09 3.29 9.64
N ALA A 100 13.13 2.25 10.50
CA ALA A 100 14.27 1.35 10.58
C ALA A 100 14.56 0.60 9.26
N LEU A 101 13.57 0.31 8.42
CA LEU A 101 13.81 -0.29 7.10
C LEU A 101 14.39 0.75 6.14
N ILE A 102 13.82 1.96 6.13
CA ILE A 102 14.29 3.05 5.26
C ILE A 102 15.74 3.36 5.58
N GLU A 103 16.11 3.52 6.85
CA GLU A 103 17.50 3.75 7.28
C GLU A 103 18.46 2.65 6.83
N ARG A 104 18.07 1.37 6.96
CA ARG A 104 18.91 0.25 6.51
C ARG A 104 19.15 0.24 4.99
N LEU A 105 18.19 0.77 4.24
CA LEU A 105 18.25 0.78 2.78
C LEU A 105 19.00 2.00 2.25
N LYS A 106 19.12 3.09 3.03
CA LYS A 106 19.83 4.30 2.61
C LYS A 106 21.27 3.95 2.17
N PRO A 107 21.73 4.49 1.03
CA PRO A 107 23.12 4.32 0.64
C PRO A 107 24.05 4.93 1.69
N ALA A 108 25.20 4.27 1.93
CA ALA A 108 26.15 4.58 3.00
C ALA A 108 26.75 6.02 2.97
N GLY A 109 26.44 6.83 1.96
CA GLY A 109 26.93 8.20 1.82
C GLY A 109 26.09 9.30 2.49
N GLU A 110 24.92 8.99 3.06
CA GLU A 110 23.96 9.99 3.54
C GLU A 110 23.81 10.08 5.08
N LEU A 111 24.74 9.47 5.82
CA LEU A 111 24.84 9.57 7.30
C LEU A 111 25.52 10.86 7.80
N ALA A 112 25.86 11.81 6.91
CA ALA A 112 26.72 12.96 7.23
C ALA A 112 26.16 14.35 6.84
N ALA A 113 24.87 14.49 6.55
CA ALA A 113 24.25 15.78 6.19
C ALA A 113 23.01 16.09 7.03
#